data_AF-A0A9C8ZPV6-F1
#
_entry.id   AF-A0A9C8ZPV6-F1
#
_cell.length_a   1.000
_cell.length_b   1.000
_cell.length_c   1.000
_cell.angle_alpha   90.00
_cell.angle_beta   90.00
_cell.angle_gamma   90.00
#
_symmetry.space_group_name_H-M   'P 1'
#
loop_
_entity.id
_entity.type
_entity.pdbx_description
1 polymer ?
#
loop_
_entity_poly.entity_id
_entity_poly.type
_entity_poly.pdbx_seq_one_letter_code
_entity_poly.pdbx_strand_id
1 'polypeptide(L)'
;MSETGEDLRREFEPNGREPQLTGSRNDNVPMLGGVRRLWPSLAAHLLSEQHRAHRAGQMERVWVIRRLRARIQILMIREREESLLAGRPFRPVTDSEALAELIAERDEVLEELEQARRWLRPLRAAEHSRALGIIEEYIAFWESRLA
;
A
#
# COMPACT_ATOMS: atom_id res chain seq x y z
N MET A 1 -1.23 -27.17 -38.54
CA MET A 1 -2.33 -28.05 -38.12
C MET A 1 -3.03 -27.37 -36.97
N SER A 2 -4.35 -27.25 -37.06
CA SER A 2 -5.19 -26.44 -36.18
C SER A 2 -5.30 -27.09 -34.81
N GLU A 3 -4.75 -26.46 -33.77
CA GLU A 3 -5.05 -26.80 -32.39
C GLU A 3 -6.47 -26.26 -32.10
N THR A 4 -7.44 -27.14 -32.23
CA THR A 4 -8.84 -26.91 -31.90
C THR A 4 -8.99 -26.64 -30.41
N GLY A 5 -9.74 -25.59 -30.05
CA GLY A 5 -10.02 -25.15 -28.68
C GLY A 5 -10.87 -26.10 -27.82
N GLU A 6 -10.73 -27.41 -28.02
CA GLU A 6 -11.30 -28.46 -27.18
C GLU A 6 -10.37 -28.87 -26.02
N ASP A 7 -9.05 -28.74 -26.17
CA ASP A 7 -8.10 -29.12 -25.12
C ASP A 7 -8.10 -28.18 -23.91
N LEU A 8 -8.40 -26.89 -24.11
CA LEU A 8 -8.48 -25.92 -23.01
C LEU A 8 -9.69 -26.11 -22.08
N ARG A 9 -10.65 -26.98 -22.43
CA ARG A 9 -11.84 -27.24 -21.59
C ARG A 9 -11.67 -28.41 -20.63
N ARG A 10 -10.63 -29.25 -20.78
CA ARG A 10 -10.41 -30.42 -19.92
C ARG A 10 -9.56 -30.14 -18.68
N GLU A 11 -8.91 -28.99 -18.58
CA GLU A 11 -8.03 -28.68 -17.44
C GLU A 11 -8.74 -27.95 -16.29
N PHE A 12 -10.00 -27.57 -16.44
CA PHE A 12 -10.75 -26.86 -15.40
C PHE A 12 -11.69 -27.81 -14.63
N GLU A 13 -11.14 -28.86 -14.04
CA GLU A 13 -11.85 -29.59 -12.98
C GLU A 13 -11.77 -28.80 -11.67
N PRO A 14 -12.89 -28.53 -10.97
CA PRO A 14 -12.90 -27.75 -9.73
C PRO A 14 -12.49 -28.65 -8.55
N ASN A 15 -11.34 -29.29 -8.63
CA ASN A 15 -10.84 -30.24 -7.64
C ASN A 15 -10.16 -29.56 -6.45
N GLY A 16 -10.25 -28.23 -6.35
CA GLY A 16 -9.61 -27.44 -5.28
C GLY A 16 -8.08 -27.52 -5.25
N ARG A 17 -7.46 -28.09 -6.29
CA ARG A 17 -6.01 -28.07 -6.49
C ARG A 17 -5.65 -26.95 -7.47
N GLU A 18 -4.70 -26.11 -7.10
CA GLU A 18 -4.19 -25.08 -8.00
C GLU A 18 -3.63 -25.72 -9.28
N PRO A 19 -3.93 -25.16 -10.46
CA PRO A 19 -3.40 -25.68 -11.71
C PRO A 19 -1.88 -25.57 -11.71
N GLN A 20 -1.20 -26.69 -11.97
CA GLN A 20 0.24 -26.68 -12.21
C GLN A 20 0.49 -26.06 -13.58
N LEU A 21 0.91 -24.80 -13.59
CA LEU A 21 1.38 -24.14 -14.81
C LEU A 21 2.69 -24.81 -15.27
N THR A 22 2.61 -25.58 -16.35
CA THR A 22 3.76 -26.12 -17.05
C THR A 22 4.51 -24.98 -17.76
N GLY A 23 5.78 -24.76 -17.39
CA GLY A 23 6.74 -24.09 -18.27
C GLY A 23 7.15 -22.64 -17.98
N SER A 24 6.77 -22.03 -16.85
CA SER A 24 7.40 -20.77 -16.41
C SER A 24 8.45 -21.05 -15.34
N ARG A 25 9.69 -20.56 -15.56
CA ARG A 25 10.73 -20.59 -14.53
C ARG A 25 10.19 -19.93 -13.27
N ASN A 26 10.06 -20.72 -12.21
CA ASN A 26 9.46 -20.34 -10.92
C ASN A 26 10.22 -19.22 -10.16
N ASP A 27 11.31 -18.70 -10.70
CA ASP A 27 12.12 -17.66 -10.04
C ASP A 27 11.45 -16.27 -10.04
N ASN A 28 10.42 -16.06 -10.88
CA ASN A 28 9.70 -14.78 -11.00
C ASN A 28 8.25 -14.83 -10.50
N VAL A 29 7.79 -15.95 -9.95
CA VAL A 29 6.45 -16.04 -9.36
C VAL A 29 6.59 -15.73 -7.86
N PRO A 30 5.93 -14.70 -7.31
CA PRO A 30 5.91 -14.49 -5.86
C PRO A 30 5.06 -15.61 -5.24
N MET A 31 5.67 -16.77 -5.01
CA MET A 31 5.03 -17.86 -4.30
C MET A 31 4.71 -17.42 -2.88
N LEU A 32 3.45 -17.61 -2.50
CA LEU A 32 2.93 -17.50 -1.15
C LEU A 32 3.63 -18.53 -0.25
N GLY A 33 4.81 -18.19 0.24
CA GLY A 33 5.55 -19.03 1.19
C GLY A 33 7.06 -18.89 1.01
N GLY A 34 7.69 -18.04 1.81
CA GLY A 34 9.15 -18.04 2.02
C GLY A 34 9.94 -16.86 1.45
N VAL A 35 9.31 -15.94 0.71
CA VAL A 35 9.97 -14.75 0.16
C VAL A 35 9.88 -13.59 1.17
N ARG A 36 11.02 -12.91 1.44
CA ARG A 36 11.08 -11.64 2.19
C ARG A 36 9.87 -10.79 1.84
N ARG A 37 9.12 -10.31 2.84
CA ARG A 37 7.94 -9.46 2.62
C ARG A 37 8.31 -8.35 1.64
N LEU A 38 7.76 -8.42 0.43
CA LEU A 38 7.94 -7.39 -0.59
C LEU A 38 7.26 -6.08 -0.19
N TRP A 39 6.34 -6.16 0.78
CA TRP A 39 5.54 -5.05 1.29
C TRP A 39 5.86 -4.80 2.76
N PRO A 40 6.04 -3.54 3.17
CA PRO A 40 6.15 -3.21 4.58
C PRO A 40 4.90 -3.65 5.34
N SER A 41 5.07 -4.14 6.56
CA SER A 41 4.00 -4.53 7.47
C SER A 41 3.02 -3.39 7.70
N LEU A 42 3.54 -2.15 7.70
CA LEU A 42 2.78 -0.91 7.80
C LEU A 42 1.73 -0.79 6.67
N ALA A 43 2.11 -1.07 5.42
CA ALA A 43 1.18 -0.98 4.30
C ALA A 43 0.06 -2.04 4.38
N ALA A 44 0.38 -3.25 4.84
CA ALA A 44 -0.60 -4.32 5.05
C ALA A 44 -1.57 -3.99 6.20
N HIS A 45 -1.06 -3.38 7.28
CA HIS A 45 -1.88 -2.89 8.38
C HIS A 45 -2.85 -1.81 7.91
N LEU A 46 -2.37 -0.80 7.16
CA LEU A 46 -3.22 0.25 6.61
C LEU A 46 -4.32 -0.32 5.69
N LEU A 47 -4.03 -1.34 4.87
CA LEU A 47 -5.06 -1.99 4.05
C LEU A 47 -6.16 -2.63 4.91
N SER A 48 -5.76 -3.29 6.00
CA SER A 48 -6.70 -3.91 6.94
C SER A 48 -7.56 -2.87 7.65
N GLU A 49 -6.94 -1.77 8.09
CA GLU A 49 -7.60 -0.62 8.71
C GLU A 49 -8.58 0.07 7.75
N GLN A 50 -8.21 0.21 6.48
CA GLN A 50 -9.09 0.75 5.45
C GLN A 50 -10.38 -0.06 5.33
N HIS A 51 -10.29 -1.40 5.29
CA HIS A 51 -11.45 -2.27 5.25
C HIS A 51 -12.29 -2.21 6.53
N ARG A 52 -11.66 -2.04 7.70
CA ARG A 52 -12.37 -1.83 8.97
C ARG A 52 -13.15 -0.50 8.97
N ALA A 53 -12.48 0.60 8.60
CA ALA A 53 -13.09 1.92 8.49
C ALA A 53 -14.25 1.93 7.50
N HIS A 54 -14.08 1.29 6.33
CA HIS A 54 -15.13 1.19 5.32
C HIS A 54 -16.37 0.45 5.84
N ARG A 55 -16.19 -0.71 6.49
CA ARG A 55 -17.31 -1.46 7.10
C ARG A 55 -18.01 -0.68 8.21
N ALA A 56 -17.28 0.19 8.92
CA ALA A 56 -17.83 1.07 9.94
C ALA A 56 -18.47 2.35 9.37
N GLY A 57 -18.48 2.56 8.05
CA GLY A 57 -19.01 3.78 7.42
C GLY A 57 -18.16 5.03 7.65
N GLN A 58 -16.92 4.89 8.12
CA GLN A 58 -16.01 5.99 8.45
C GLN A 58 -15.25 6.45 7.19
N MET A 59 -15.97 7.08 6.26
CA MET A 59 -15.41 7.40 4.94
C MET A 59 -14.22 8.37 4.97
N GLU A 60 -14.20 9.33 5.90
CA GLU A 60 -13.05 10.24 6.08
C GLU A 60 -11.77 9.44 6.40
N ARG A 61 -11.85 8.50 7.35
CA ARG A 61 -10.74 7.61 7.69
C ARG A 61 -10.34 6.73 6.52
N VAL A 62 -11.29 6.23 5.72
CA VAL A 62 -10.98 5.48 4.49
C VAL A 62 -10.13 6.31 3.52
N TRP A 63 -10.49 7.58 3.29
CA TRP A 63 -9.77 8.46 2.36
C TRP A 63 -8.37 8.81 2.86
N VAL A 64 -8.23 9.12 4.15
CA VAL A 64 -6.92 9.38 4.76
C VAL A 64 -6.02 8.15 4.63
N ILE A 65 -6.50 6.97 5.05
CA ILE A 65 -5.72 5.72 4.94
C ILE A 65 -5.35 5.42 3.49
N ARG A 66 -6.27 5.66 2.54
CA ARG A 66 -6.00 5.46 1.11
C ARG A 66 -4.88 6.38 0.63
N ARG A 67 -4.85 7.65 1.05
CA ARG A 67 -3.78 8.61 0.73
C ARG A 67 -2.44 8.13 1.31
N LEU A 68 -2.39 7.75 2.58
CA LEU A 68 -1.17 7.21 3.22
C LEU A 68 -0.63 5.97 2.49
N ARG A 69 -1.52 5.03 2.14
CA ARG A 69 -1.12 3.84 1.36
C ARG A 69 -0.57 4.20 -0.02
N ALA A 70 -1.19 5.16 -0.71
CA ALA A 70 -0.75 5.56 -2.04
C ALA A 70 0.68 6.11 -2.02
N ARG A 71 1.08 6.84 -0.97
CA ARG A 71 2.46 7.31 -0.81
C ARG A 71 3.47 6.18 -0.72
N ILE A 72 3.19 5.21 0.16
CA ILE A 72 4.06 4.04 0.31
C ILE A 72 4.14 3.27 -1.01
N GLN A 73 3.03 3.15 -1.74
CA GLN A 73 3.03 2.53 -3.07
C GLN A 73 3.89 3.29 -4.07
N ILE A 74 3.86 4.63 -4.07
CA ILE A 74 4.71 5.47 -4.93
C ILE A 74 6.19 5.23 -4.59
N LEU A 75 6.55 5.21 -3.31
CA LEU A 75 7.92 4.91 -2.87
C LEU A 75 8.38 3.52 -3.37
N MET A 76 7.54 2.49 -3.21
CA MET A 76 7.84 1.14 -3.68
C MET A 76 8.04 1.07 -5.21
N ILE A 77 7.23 1.83 -5.97
CA ILE A 77 7.37 1.91 -7.42
C ILE A 77 8.72 2.55 -7.78
N ARG A 78 9.08 3.66 -7.13
CA ARG A 78 10.37 4.35 -7.35
C ARG A 78 11.56 3.44 -7.06
N GLU A 79 11.58 2.76 -5.91
CA GLU A 79 12.67 1.82 -5.55
C GLU A 79 12.81 0.68 -6.58
N ARG A 80 11.67 0.19 -7.09
CA ARG A 80 11.67 -0.84 -8.13
C ARG A 80 12.22 -0.31 -9.45
N GLU A 81 11.79 0.86 -9.88
CA GLU A 81 12.27 1.51 -11.10
C GLU A 81 13.77 1.80 -11.03
N GLU A 82 14.25 2.34 -9.91
CA GLU A 82 15.67 2.60 -9.67
C GLU A 82 16.52 1.32 -9.69
N SER A 83 16.02 0.24 -9.08
CA SER A 83 16.69 -1.06 -9.10
C SER A 83 16.83 -1.60 -10.53
N LEU A 84 15.78 -1.48 -11.35
CA LEU A 84 15.78 -1.89 -12.75
C LEU A 84 16.75 -1.05 -13.59
N LEU A 85 16.72 0.28 -13.42
CA LEU A 85 17.60 1.21 -14.13
C LEU A 85 19.08 1.00 -13.77
N ALA A 86 19.37 0.73 -12.50
CA ALA A 86 20.73 0.50 -12.01
C ALA A 86 21.24 -0.93 -12.27
N GLY A 87 20.38 -1.85 -12.74
CA GLY A 87 20.72 -3.26 -12.90
C GLY A 87 21.03 -3.97 -11.58
N ARG A 88 20.46 -3.50 -10.46
CA ARG A 88 20.72 -4.02 -9.11
C ARG A 88 19.53 -4.85 -8.61
N PRO A 89 19.75 -5.81 -7.69
CA PRO A 89 18.65 -6.52 -7.04
C PRO A 89 17.67 -5.55 -6.37
N PHE A 90 16.37 -5.84 -6.46
CA PHE A 90 15.34 -5.04 -5.81
C PHE A 90 15.52 -5.02 -4.28
N ARG A 91 15.46 -3.81 -3.72
CA ARG A 91 15.46 -3.57 -2.28
C ARG A 91 14.03 -3.33 -1.79
N PRO A 92 13.47 -4.18 -0.91
CA PRO A 92 12.16 -3.93 -0.33
C PRO A 92 12.15 -2.68 0.56
N VAL A 93 11.06 -1.90 0.49
CA VAL A 93 10.80 -0.78 1.39
C VAL A 93 10.60 -1.30 2.81
N THR A 94 11.31 -0.69 3.77
CA THR A 94 11.23 -1.03 5.19
C THR A 94 10.04 -0.35 5.89
N ASP A 95 9.66 -0.85 7.07
CA ASP A 95 8.61 -0.22 7.88
C ASP A 95 9.01 1.20 8.33
N SER A 96 10.30 1.45 8.58
CA SER A 96 10.82 2.79 8.91
C SER A 96 10.71 3.78 7.75
N GLU A 97 11.00 3.34 6.52
CA GLU A 97 10.83 4.17 5.32
C GLU A 97 9.35 4.43 5.02
N ALA A 98 8.49 3.43 5.21
CA ALA A 98 7.06 3.62 5.11
C ALA A 98 6.53 4.60 6.17
N LEU A 99 7.06 4.56 7.39
CA LEU A 99 6.72 5.54 8.44
C LEU A 99 7.20 6.95 8.07
N ALA A 100 8.37 7.09 7.46
CA ALA A 100 8.85 8.39 6.97
C ALA A 100 7.88 9.01 5.95
N GLU A 101 7.24 8.20 5.10
CA GLU A 101 6.19 8.69 4.18
C GLU A 101 4.91 9.16 4.90
N LEU A 102 4.53 8.52 6.02
CA LEU A 102 3.42 8.99 6.86
C LEU A 102 3.76 10.34 7.51
N ILE A 103 5.00 10.49 7.99
CA ILE A 103 5.50 11.73 8.58
C ILE A 103 5.52 12.86 7.54
N ALA A 104 6.01 12.59 6.33
CA ALA A 104 5.98 13.55 5.23
C ALA A 104 4.55 14.00 4.89
N GLU A 105 3.59 13.08 4.85
CA GLU A 105 2.18 13.40 4.65
C GLU A 105 1.60 14.26 5.78
N ARG A 106 1.95 14.00 7.04
CA ARG A 106 1.57 14.85 8.18
C ARG A 106 2.07 16.28 7.98
N ASP A 107 3.33 16.44 7.60
CA ASP A 107 3.96 17.74 7.44
C ASP A 107 3.33 18.53 6.27
N GLU A 108 3.03 17.87 5.16
CA GLU A 108 2.28 18.45 4.03
C GLU A 108 0.86 18.89 4.46
N VAL A 109 0.14 18.07 5.22
CA VAL A 109 -1.21 18.40 5.72
C VAL A 109 -1.19 19.55 6.74
N LEU A 110 -0.14 19.64 7.56
CA LEU A 110 0.08 20.76 8.47
C LEU A 110 0.28 22.07 7.70
N GLU A 111 1.07 22.04 6.63
CA GLU A 111 1.25 23.21 5.76
C GLU A 111 -0.08 23.61 5.08
N GLU A 112 -0.82 22.64 4.52
CA GLU A 112 -2.14 22.88 3.92
C GLU A 112 -3.13 23.48 4.94
N LEU A 113 -3.11 23.01 6.19
CA LEU A 113 -3.91 23.53 7.29
C LEU A 113 -3.55 24.98 7.63
N GLU A 114 -2.26 25.31 7.71
CA GLU A 114 -1.78 26.66 7.96
C GLU A 114 -2.23 27.61 6.84
N GLN A 115 -2.06 27.21 5.58
CA GLN A 115 -2.52 27.98 4.42
C GLN A 115 -4.04 28.20 4.44
N ALA A 116 -4.83 27.16 4.76
CA ALA A 116 -6.28 27.26 4.86
C ALA A 116 -6.71 28.26 5.96
N ARG A 117 -6.02 28.28 7.11
CA ARG A 117 -6.25 29.25 8.18
C ARG A 117 -5.88 30.67 7.75
N ARG A 118 -4.73 30.84 7.10
CA ARG A 118 -4.25 32.14 6.60
C ARG A 118 -5.21 32.75 5.59
N TRP A 119 -5.83 31.94 4.74
CA TRP A 119 -6.80 32.38 3.75
C TRP A 119 -8.25 32.38 4.24
N LEU A 120 -8.47 32.22 5.56
CA LEU A 120 -9.79 32.25 6.19
C LEU A 120 -10.78 31.25 5.54
N ARG A 121 -10.33 30.02 5.27
CA ARG A 121 -11.13 28.92 4.71
C ARG A 121 -11.53 27.92 5.80
N PRO A 122 -12.54 28.20 6.64
CA PRO A 122 -12.81 27.42 7.85
C PRO A 122 -13.20 25.97 7.58
N LEU A 123 -14.00 25.70 6.55
CA LEU A 123 -14.41 24.33 6.20
C LEU A 123 -13.19 23.47 5.80
N ARG A 124 -12.30 24.04 4.99
CA ARG A 124 -11.08 23.35 4.55
C ARG A 124 -10.09 23.15 5.70
N ALA A 125 -9.94 24.14 6.58
CA ALA A 125 -9.14 24.00 7.79
C ALA A 125 -9.68 22.90 8.72
N ALA A 126 -11.01 22.79 8.87
CA ALA A 126 -11.62 21.74 9.66
C ALA A 126 -11.40 20.34 9.06
N GLU A 127 -11.46 20.21 7.73
CA GLU A 127 -11.13 18.97 7.01
C GLU A 127 -9.68 18.54 7.25
N HIS A 128 -8.71 19.43 7.04
CA HIS A 128 -7.30 19.12 7.30
C HIS A 128 -7.04 18.80 8.77
N SER A 129 -7.69 19.49 9.70
CA SER A 129 -7.54 19.21 11.13
C SER A 129 -8.04 17.81 11.51
N ARG A 130 -9.13 17.33 10.92
CA ARG A 130 -9.63 15.97 11.15
C ARG A 130 -8.73 14.92 10.50
N ALA A 131 -8.28 15.18 9.27
CA ALA A 131 -7.33 14.31 8.57
C ALA A 131 -6.03 14.15 9.36
N LEU A 132 -5.50 15.27 9.89
CA LEU A 132 -4.28 15.28 10.70
C LEU A 132 -4.40 14.38 11.93
N GLY A 133 -5.51 14.44 12.66
CA GLY A 133 -5.73 13.58 13.83
C GLY A 133 -5.67 12.08 13.48
N ILE A 134 -6.23 11.69 12.33
CA ILE A 134 -6.16 10.29 11.86
C ILE A 134 -4.72 9.90 11.48
N ILE A 135 -3.96 10.81 10.85
CA ILE A 135 -2.57 10.56 10.47
C ILE A 135 -1.71 10.38 11.74
N GLU A 136 -1.86 11.27 12.72
CA GLU A 136 -1.13 11.23 13.99
C GLU A 136 -1.40 9.95 14.78
N GLU A 137 -2.64 9.44 14.79
CA GLU A 137 -2.96 8.13 15.38
C GLU A 137 -2.10 7.00 14.78
N TYR A 138 -1.96 6.95 13.45
CA TYR A 138 -1.18 5.92 12.78
C TYR A 138 0.33 6.10 12.95
N ILE A 139 0.82 7.34 12.95
CA ILE A 139 2.23 7.64 13.24
C ILE A 139 2.57 7.18 14.66
N ALA A 140 1.81 7.59 15.67
CA ALA A 140 2.07 7.24 17.06
C ALA A 140 2.03 5.72 17.28
N PHE A 141 1.07 5.03 16.66
CA PHE A 141 0.99 3.57 16.71
C PHE A 141 2.27 2.90 16.16
N TRP A 142 2.78 3.36 15.02
CA TRP A 142 3.97 2.76 14.39
C TRP A 142 5.29 3.19 15.02
N GLU A 143 5.42 4.44 15.46
CA GLU A 143 6.57 4.89 16.24
C GLU A 143 6.75 4.04 17.50
N SER A 144 5.67 3.76 18.23
CA SER A 144 5.72 2.91 19.42
C SER A 144 6.17 1.46 19.15
N ARG A 145 6.02 1.00 17.91
CA ARG A 145 6.30 -0.38 17.50
C ARG A 145 7.67 -0.54 16.85
N LEU A 146 8.25 0.54 16.36
CA LEU A 146 9.56 0.58 15.72
C LEU A 146 10.68 1.10 16.64
N ALA A 147 10.33 1.69 17.79
CA ALA A 147 11.25 2.04 18.87
C ALA A 147 11.80 0.79 19.59
#